data_AF-A0A2E9LLR7-F1
#
_entry.id   AF-A0A2E9LLR7-F1
#
_cell.length_a   1.000
_cell.length_b   1.000
_cell.length_c   1.000
_cell.angle_alpha   90.00
_cell.angle_beta   90.00
_cell.angle_gamma   90.00
#
_symmetry.space_group_name_H-M   'P 1'
#
loop_
_entity.id
_entity.type
_entity.pdbx_description
1 polymer ?
#
loop_
_entity_poly.entity_id
_entity_poly.type
_entity_poly.pdbx_seq_one_letter_code
_entity_poly.pdbx_strand_id
1 'polypeptide(L)'
;MHDDDGCPDDDAADTQINVVPSSINPGAKGVIPVVIYGSFSLDVQDIDLSSLAFGPNGAALAHDGHVADHNSDGILDLMTHFPTPDTGVAKGDTSLCVVGQTNGGSPVEGCDDIRTVGRK
;
A
#
# COMPACT_ATOMS: atom_id res chain seq x y z
N MET A 1 2.50 -0.77 38.38
CA MET A 1 3.14 -0.85 37.07
C MET A 1 2.09 -1.51 36.21
N HIS A 2 1.21 -0.70 35.64
CA HIS A 2 0.23 -1.18 34.67
C HIS A 2 0.97 -1.03 33.35
N ASP A 3 1.21 -2.14 32.69
CA ASP A 3 1.71 -2.15 31.34
C ASP A 3 0.54 -1.68 30.47
N ASP A 4 0.47 -0.37 30.27
CA ASP A 4 -0.31 0.28 29.22
C ASP A 4 0.33 -0.05 27.86
N ASP A 5 0.37 -1.34 27.50
CA ASP A 5 0.56 -1.79 26.12
C ASP A 5 -0.80 -1.72 25.41
N GLY A 6 -1.32 -0.50 25.33
CA GLY A 6 -2.34 -0.16 24.36
C GLY A 6 -1.73 -0.38 22.98
N CYS A 7 -1.93 -1.58 22.44
CA CYS A 7 -1.87 -1.81 21.02
C CYS A 7 -2.84 -0.79 20.40
N PRO A 8 -2.35 0.19 19.61
CA PRO A 8 -3.24 1.18 19.02
C PRO A 8 -4.30 0.45 18.22
N ASP A 9 -5.51 0.94 18.44
CA ASP A 9 -6.79 0.35 18.14
C ASP A 9 -6.88 -0.10 16.67
N ASP A 10 -7.48 -1.28 16.50
CA ASP A 10 -7.82 -2.03 15.28
C ASP A 10 -8.83 -1.28 14.36
N ASP A 11 -8.75 0.05 14.30
CA ASP A 11 -9.65 0.92 13.52
C ASP A 11 -9.16 1.14 12.07
N ALA A 12 -7.98 0.60 11.71
CA ALA A 12 -7.54 0.59 10.32
C ALA A 12 -8.50 -0.25 9.48
N ALA A 13 -9.11 0.36 8.45
CA ALA A 13 -9.85 -0.42 7.48
C ALA A 13 -8.85 -1.29 6.70
N ASP A 14 -8.78 -2.56 7.07
CA ASP A 14 -8.08 -3.59 6.31
C ASP A 14 -8.67 -3.62 4.89
N THR A 15 -7.86 -3.17 3.93
CA THR A 15 -8.21 -3.14 2.52
C THR A 15 -7.35 -4.12 1.75
N GLN A 16 -7.95 -4.75 0.76
CA GLN A 16 -7.21 -5.64 -0.12
C GLN A 16 -6.35 -4.81 -1.08
N ILE A 17 -5.09 -5.18 -1.18
CA ILE A 17 -4.17 -4.58 -2.15
C ILE A 17 -3.53 -5.65 -3.03
N ASN A 18 -2.89 -5.22 -4.12
CA ASN A 18 -2.14 -6.08 -5.00
C ASN A 18 -0.89 -5.36 -5.54
N VAL A 19 0.28 -5.93 -5.28
CA VAL A 19 1.58 -5.44 -5.72
C VAL A 19 1.91 -6.08 -7.06
N VAL A 20 1.99 -5.28 -8.13
CA VAL A 20 2.09 -5.80 -9.50
C VAL A 20 3.34 -5.27 -10.21
N PRO A 21 4.36 -6.11 -10.47
CA PRO A 21 4.49 -7.53 -10.12
C PRO A 21 4.88 -7.73 -8.65
N SER A 22 4.46 -8.84 -8.04
CA SER A 22 4.86 -9.22 -6.67
C SER A 22 6.34 -9.64 -6.56
N SER A 23 7.06 -9.72 -7.68
CA SER A 23 8.52 -9.93 -7.69
C SER A 23 9.26 -8.60 -7.69
N ILE A 24 9.76 -8.19 -6.53
CA ILE A 24 10.41 -6.89 -6.32
C ILE A 24 11.93 -7.05 -6.31
N ASN A 25 12.66 -6.23 -7.06
CA ASN A 25 14.11 -6.12 -6.92
C ASN A 25 14.45 -4.90 -6.04
N PRO A 26 14.91 -5.10 -4.78
CA PRO A 26 15.28 -3.99 -3.89
C PRO A 26 16.30 -3.00 -4.47
N GLY A 27 17.16 -3.46 -5.40
CA GLY A 27 18.16 -2.62 -6.05
C GLY A 27 17.66 -1.88 -7.30
N ALA A 28 16.39 -2.05 -7.68
CA ALA A 28 15.83 -1.37 -8.85
C ALA A 28 15.57 0.12 -8.55
N LYS A 29 15.76 0.97 -9.56
CA LYS A 29 15.46 2.41 -9.51
C LYS A 29 14.10 2.75 -10.13
N GLY A 30 13.23 1.76 -10.23
CA GLY A 30 11.89 1.91 -10.81
C GLY A 30 10.84 2.23 -9.75
N VAL A 31 9.58 2.20 -10.18
CA VAL A 31 8.43 2.29 -9.29
C VAL A 31 7.79 0.91 -9.10
N ILE A 32 7.16 0.71 -7.95
CA ILE A 32 6.33 -0.45 -7.61
C ILE A 32 4.88 -0.02 -7.78
N PRO A 33 4.17 -0.59 -8.77
CA PRO A 33 2.74 -0.39 -8.90
C PRO A 33 1.97 -1.17 -7.83
N VAL A 34 1.00 -0.51 -7.19
CA VAL A 34 0.14 -1.08 -6.14
C VAL A 34 -1.30 -0.72 -6.46
N VAL A 35 -2.17 -1.73 -6.55
CA VAL A 35 -3.61 -1.54 -6.67
C VAL A 35 -4.21 -1.61 -5.26
N ILE A 36 -4.99 -0.61 -4.89
CA ILE A 36 -5.84 -0.60 -3.70
C ILE A 36 -7.25 -0.88 -4.20
N TYR A 37 -7.82 -2.01 -3.80
CA TYR A 37 -9.16 -2.39 -4.23
C TYR A 37 -10.21 -1.59 -3.48
N GLY A 38 -11.20 -1.10 -4.23
CA GLY A 38 -12.37 -0.49 -3.63
C GLY A 38 -13.28 -1.54 -3.02
N SER A 39 -14.21 -1.10 -2.18
CA SER A 39 -15.28 -1.95 -1.67
C SER A 39 -16.53 -1.12 -1.40
N PHE A 40 -17.63 -1.78 -1.03
CA PHE A 40 -18.86 -1.07 -0.62
C PHE A 40 -18.65 -0.13 0.58
N SER A 41 -17.59 -0.35 1.37
CA SER A 41 -17.21 0.47 2.53
C SER A 41 -16.02 1.38 2.28
N LEU A 42 -15.33 1.25 1.14
CA LEU A 42 -14.16 2.04 0.78
C LEU A 42 -14.30 2.61 -0.63
N ASP A 43 -14.61 3.91 -0.72
CA ASP A 43 -14.49 4.65 -1.97
C ASP A 43 -13.05 5.10 -2.15
N VAL A 44 -12.33 4.48 -3.09
CA VAL A 44 -10.92 4.79 -3.35
C VAL A 44 -10.69 6.22 -3.84
N GLN A 45 -11.73 6.91 -4.31
CA GLN A 45 -11.64 8.32 -4.70
C GLN A 45 -11.63 9.26 -3.48
N ASP A 46 -12.08 8.79 -2.31
CA ASP A 46 -12.01 9.54 -1.06
C ASP A 46 -10.64 9.37 -0.37
N ILE A 47 -9.75 8.52 -0.87
CA ILE A 47 -8.40 8.35 -0.30
C ILE A 47 -7.57 9.64 -0.47
N ASP A 48 -6.97 10.12 0.61
CA ASP A 48 -6.02 11.22 0.56
C ASP A 48 -4.67 10.69 0.04
N LEU A 49 -4.40 10.91 -1.24
CA LEU A 49 -3.17 10.49 -1.91
C LEU A 49 -1.90 11.01 -1.23
N SER A 50 -1.96 12.15 -0.55
CA SER A 50 -0.80 12.73 0.14
C SER A 50 -0.46 12.02 1.46
N SER A 51 -1.41 11.26 2.00
CA SER A 51 -1.22 10.45 3.20
C SER A 51 -0.66 9.06 2.94
N LEU A 52 -0.70 8.59 1.67
CA LEU A 52 -0.31 7.24 1.33
C LEU A 52 1.20 7.02 1.51
N ALA A 53 1.52 5.97 2.25
CA ALA A 53 2.88 5.54 2.54
C ALA A 53 3.01 4.03 2.29
N PHE A 54 4.05 3.61 1.56
CA PHE A 54 4.25 2.22 1.18
C PHE A 54 5.59 1.64 1.62
N GLY A 55 5.55 0.44 2.19
CA GLY A 55 6.71 -0.32 2.66
C GLY A 55 7.32 0.20 3.96
N PRO A 56 8.40 -0.46 4.45
CA PRO A 56 9.01 -0.19 5.75
C PRO A 56 9.42 1.26 6.02
N ASN A 57 9.79 2.00 4.98
CA ASN A 57 10.21 3.40 5.09
C ASN A 57 9.07 4.39 4.83
N GLY A 58 7.88 3.92 4.46
CA GLY A 58 6.74 4.78 4.15
C GLY A 58 6.97 5.66 2.91
N ALA A 59 7.25 5.04 1.77
CA ALA A 59 7.43 5.78 0.52
C ALA A 59 6.17 6.55 0.13
N ALA A 60 6.34 7.82 -0.25
CA ALA A 60 5.28 8.60 -0.88
C ALA A 60 5.08 8.19 -2.35
N LEU A 61 3.95 8.60 -2.92
CA LEU A 61 3.64 8.38 -4.33
C LEU A 61 4.67 9.04 -5.26
N ALA A 62 5.06 8.33 -6.31
CA ALA A 62 5.90 8.84 -7.38
C ALA A 62 5.17 9.87 -8.27
N HIS A 63 3.86 9.72 -8.39
CA HIS A 63 2.94 10.59 -9.15
C HIS A 63 1.50 10.28 -8.74
N ASP A 64 0.54 11.08 -9.23
CA ASP A 64 -0.88 10.79 -9.06
C ASP A 64 -1.24 9.39 -9.55
N GLY A 65 -2.11 8.71 -8.80
CA GLY A 65 -2.62 7.40 -9.19
C GLY A 65 -3.62 7.47 -10.35
N HIS A 66 -4.13 6.31 -10.75
CA HIS A 66 -5.24 6.20 -11.69
C HIS A 66 -6.35 5.34 -11.11
N VAL A 67 -7.60 5.76 -11.33
CA VAL A 67 -8.79 5.06 -10.86
C VAL A 67 -9.42 4.28 -12.02
N ALA A 68 -9.55 2.97 -11.83
CA ALA A 68 -10.20 2.05 -12.76
C ALA A 68 -10.65 0.79 -12.01
N ASP A 69 -11.62 0.08 -12.56
CA ASP A 69 -11.97 -1.27 -12.09
C ASP A 69 -10.92 -2.27 -12.62
N HIS A 70 -10.02 -2.73 -11.74
CA HIS A 70 -8.88 -3.59 -12.09
C HIS A 70 -9.17 -5.08 -11.89
N ASN A 71 -10.17 -5.44 -11.09
CA ASN A 71 -10.56 -6.85 -10.85
C ASN A 71 -11.88 -7.25 -11.54
N SER A 72 -12.56 -6.32 -12.22
CA SER A 72 -13.86 -6.49 -12.88
C SER A 72 -15.02 -6.85 -11.95
N ASP A 73 -15.02 -6.33 -10.71
CA ASP A 73 -16.11 -6.51 -9.75
C ASP A 73 -17.19 -5.40 -9.82
N GLY A 74 -16.96 -4.37 -10.64
CA GLY A 74 -17.86 -3.21 -10.78
C GLY A 74 -17.67 -2.13 -9.72
N ILE A 75 -16.65 -2.24 -8.88
CA ILE A 75 -16.19 -1.24 -7.91
C ILE A 75 -14.90 -0.61 -8.45
N LEU A 76 -14.70 0.67 -8.17
CA LEU A 76 -13.50 1.38 -8.62
C LEU A 76 -12.32 1.07 -7.71
N ASP A 77 -11.15 0.81 -8.31
CA ASP A 77 -9.89 0.60 -7.62
C ASP A 77 -8.93 1.75 -7.90
N LEU A 78 -7.92 1.91 -7.04
CA LEU A 78 -6.90 2.94 -7.16
C LEU A 78 -5.53 2.31 -7.40
N MET A 79 -4.96 2.54 -8.58
CA MET A 79 -3.61 2.13 -8.90
C MET A 79 -2.61 3.26 -8.65
N THR A 80 -1.68 2.99 -7.74
CA THR A 80 -0.63 3.89 -7.27
C THR A 80 0.76 3.37 -7.62
N HIS A 81 1.76 4.25 -7.54
CA HIS A 81 3.14 3.91 -7.90
C HIS A 81 4.08 4.49 -6.86
N PHE A 82 4.91 3.65 -6.25
CA PHE A 82 5.86 4.05 -5.20
C PHE A 82 7.31 3.85 -5.67
N PRO A 83 8.22 4.81 -5.46
CA PRO A 83 9.62 4.62 -5.83
C PRO A 83 10.23 3.46 -5.02
N THR A 84 10.67 2.40 -5.70
CA THR A 84 11.34 1.24 -5.07
C THR A 84 12.42 1.64 -4.05
N PRO A 85 13.37 2.56 -4.35
CA PRO A 85 14.42 2.91 -3.39
C PRO A 85 13.90 3.58 -2.12
N ASP A 86 12.72 4.20 -2.18
CA ASP A 86 12.15 4.94 -1.06
C ASP A 86 11.29 4.03 -0.18
N THR A 87 10.83 2.87 -0.69
CA THR A 87 9.98 1.93 0.07
C THR A 87 10.72 1.29 1.23
N GLY A 88 12.05 1.22 1.18
CA GLY A 88 12.85 0.49 2.17
C GLY A 88 12.78 -1.03 2.04
N VAL A 89 12.15 -1.57 0.99
CA VAL A 89 12.11 -3.01 0.73
C VAL A 89 13.52 -3.59 0.72
N ALA A 90 13.73 -4.63 1.51
CA ALA A 90 15.01 -5.29 1.72
C ALA A 90 14.94 -6.74 1.27
N LYS A 91 16.11 -7.32 0.98
CA LYS A 91 16.19 -8.73 0.61
C LYS A 91 15.74 -9.60 1.79
N GLY A 92 14.78 -10.49 1.53
CA GLY A 92 14.18 -11.36 2.54
C GLY A 92 12.77 -10.94 2.95
N ASP A 93 12.35 -9.72 2.60
CA ASP A 93 10.96 -9.30 2.81
C ASP A 93 10.02 -10.19 2.00
N THR A 94 8.94 -10.60 2.67
CA THR A 94 7.90 -11.49 2.12
C THR A 94 6.56 -10.79 1.94
N SER A 95 6.40 -9.58 2.48
CA SER A 95 5.20 -8.76 2.31
C SER A 95 5.56 -7.28 2.34
N LEU A 96 4.71 -6.45 1.72
CA LEU A 96 4.75 -5.00 1.82
C LEU A 96 3.34 -4.49 2.08
N CYS A 97 3.25 -3.44 2.88
CA CYS A 97 1.98 -2.82 3.24
C CYS A 97 1.92 -1.39 2.72
N VAL A 98 0.72 -0.96 2.35
CA VAL A 98 0.35 0.44 2.17
C VAL A 98 -0.45 0.87 3.38
N VAL A 99 -0.19 2.08 3.85
CA VAL A 99 -0.97 2.76 4.89
C VAL A 99 -1.33 4.16 4.42
N GLY A 100 -2.40 4.71 4.95
CA GLY A 100 -2.84 6.08 4.70
C GLY A 100 -4.18 6.35 5.35
N GLN A 101 -4.90 7.34 4.82
CA GLN A 101 -6.23 7.70 5.29
C GLN A 101 -7.10 8.25 4.17
N THR A 102 -8.40 8.25 4.40
CA THR A 102 -9.36 8.98 3.56
C THR A 102 -9.36 10.47 3.89
N ASN A 103 -9.93 11.30 3.02
CA ASN A 103 -10.13 12.73 3.26
C ASN A 103 -11.02 12.98 4.49
N GLY A 104 -11.88 12.01 4.85
CA GLY A 104 -12.65 12.00 6.09
C GLY A 104 -11.84 11.62 7.34
N GLY A 105 -10.56 11.28 7.21
CA GLY A 105 -9.67 10.89 8.31
C GLY A 105 -9.80 9.42 8.74
N SER A 106 -10.49 8.58 7.96
CA SER A 106 -10.56 7.14 8.25
C SER A 106 -9.27 6.46 7.78
N PRO A 107 -8.58 5.69 8.64
CA PRO A 107 -7.35 5.00 8.25
C PRO A 107 -7.60 3.91 7.20
N VAL A 108 -6.63 3.75 6.30
CA VAL A 108 -6.60 2.73 5.24
C VAL A 108 -5.29 1.97 5.37
N GLU A 109 -5.35 0.65 5.51
CA GLU A 109 -4.17 -0.21 5.55
C GLU A 109 -4.41 -1.47 4.72
N GLY A 110 -3.41 -1.90 3.96
CA GLY A 110 -3.48 -3.17 3.26
C GLY A 110 -2.09 -3.73 2.99
N CYS A 111 -1.95 -5.04 3.09
CA CYS A 111 -0.69 -5.74 2.82
C CYS A 111 -0.85 -6.75 1.68
N ASP A 112 0.21 -6.94 0.91
CA ASP A 112 0.31 -8.00 -0.08
C ASP A 112 1.61 -8.78 0.08
N ASP A 113 1.59 -10.05 -0.32
CA ASP A 113 2.75 -10.91 -0.34
C ASP A 113 3.64 -10.58 -1.54
N ILE A 114 4.94 -10.45 -1.27
CA ILE A 114 5.96 -10.22 -2.29
C ILE A 114 7.04 -11.28 -2.24
N ARG A 115 7.79 -11.36 -3.34
CA ARG A 115 9.05 -12.09 -3.41
C ARG A 115 10.16 -11.15 -3.82
N THR A 116 11.12 -10.95 -2.94
CA THR A 116 12.32 -10.20 -3.31
C THR A 116 13.22 -11.02 -4.24
N VAL A 117 13.54 -10.44 -5.40
CA VAL A 117 14.35 -11.04 -6.47
C VAL A 117 15.60 -10.20 -6.71
N GLY A 118 16.72 -10.85 -7.03
CA GLY A 118 18.00 -10.18 -7.22
C GLY A 118 19.13 -10.95 -6.57
N ARG A 119 20.29 -10.95 -7.24
CA ARG A 119 21.51 -11.55 -6.71
C ARG A 119 22.25 -10.51 -5.87
N LYS A 120 22.98 -11.06 -4.89
CA LYS A 120 23.83 -10.32 -3.96
C LYS A 120 24.92 -9.56 -4.71
#